data_AF-A0A0D3ICZ0-F1
#
_entry.id   AF-A0A0D3ICZ0-F1
#
_cell.length_a   1.000
_cell.length_b   1.000
_cell.length_c   1.000
_cell.angle_alpha   90.00
_cell.angle_beta   90.00
_cell.angle_gamma   90.00
#
_symmetry.space_group_name_H-M   'P 1'
#
loop_
_entity.id
_entity.type
_entity.pdbx_description
1 polymer ?
#
loop_
_entity_poly.entity_id
_entity_poly.type
_entity_poly.pdbx_seq_one_letter_code
_entity_poly.pdbx_strand_id
1 'polypeptide(L)'
;AALATAALAKALASIDSLVTHTSPAAVLHDAPQLTSALRSVIASKQWGNEELFAAKIAEACTIAMPADPTKFNPDNIRVAKILGSSVLGTTVVRGMCLPRSALGTIK
;
A
#
# COMPACT_ATOMS: atom_id res chain seq x y z
N ALA A 1 35.81 -7.92 9.33
CA ALA A 1 35.16 -6.91 8.48
C ALA A 1 35.23 -7.26 6.98
N ALA A 2 36.42 -7.52 6.40
CA ALA A 2 36.59 -7.76 4.96
C ALA A 2 35.92 -9.04 4.39
N LEU A 3 35.64 -10.05 5.23
CA LEU A 3 35.01 -11.30 4.76
C LEU A 3 33.48 -11.16 4.58
N ALA A 4 32.84 -10.28 5.36
CA ALA A 4 31.41 -10.00 5.25
C ALA A 4 31.08 -9.18 3.99
N THR A 5 31.98 -8.30 3.56
CA THR A 5 31.81 -7.50 2.33
C THR A 5 31.94 -8.33 1.06
N ALA A 6 32.81 -9.34 1.04
CA ALA A 6 32.94 -10.27 -0.09
C ALA A 6 31.73 -11.21 -0.24
N ALA A 7 31.15 -11.66 0.88
CA ALA A 7 29.93 -12.47 0.88
C ALA A 7 28.71 -11.65 0.42
N LEU A 8 28.59 -10.39 0.86
CA LEU A 8 27.54 -9.46 0.44
C LEU A 8 27.56 -9.26 -1.09
N ALA A 9 28.73 -9.02 -1.67
CA ALA A 9 28.86 -8.77 -3.11
C ALA A 9 28.41 -9.98 -3.95
N LYS A 10 28.75 -11.22 -3.53
CA LYS A 10 28.29 -12.44 -4.18
C LYS A 10 26.79 -12.69 -4.00
N ALA A 11 26.25 -12.37 -2.83
CA ALA A 11 24.82 -12.49 -2.56
C ALA A 11 24.00 -11.56 -3.45
N LEU A 12 24.40 -10.29 -3.59
CA LEU A 12 23.74 -9.33 -4.48
C LEU A 12 23.74 -9.80 -5.94
N ALA A 13 24.88 -10.30 -6.44
CA ALA A 13 24.97 -10.83 -7.82
C ALA A 13 24.08 -12.07 -8.04
N SER A 14 23.84 -12.85 -6.99
CA SER A 14 23.01 -14.07 -7.06
C SER A 14 21.51 -13.76 -7.03
N ILE A 15 21.09 -12.68 -6.35
CA ILE A 15 19.68 -12.28 -6.23
C ILE A 15 19.07 -11.97 -7.60
N ASP A 16 19.82 -11.32 -8.51
CA ASP A 16 19.32 -10.97 -9.84
C ASP A 16 18.94 -12.20 -10.68
N SER A 17 19.64 -13.33 -10.50
CA SER A 17 19.32 -14.59 -11.18
C SER A 17 18.06 -15.29 -10.65
N LEU A 18 17.62 -14.93 -9.45
CA LEU A 18 16.51 -15.57 -8.74
C LEU A 18 15.17 -14.83 -8.94
N VAL A 19 15.16 -13.71 -9.68
CA VAL A 19 13.94 -12.95 -9.94
C VAL A 19 13.07 -13.70 -10.94
N THR A 20 11.98 -14.30 -10.46
CA THR A 20 11.06 -15.10 -11.27
C THR A 20 9.95 -14.28 -11.92
N HIS A 21 9.62 -13.11 -11.36
CA HIS A 21 8.55 -12.26 -11.88
C HIS A 21 8.82 -10.79 -11.58
N THR A 22 8.80 -9.97 -12.63
CA THR A 22 8.80 -8.51 -12.52
C THR A 22 7.47 -8.00 -13.07
N SER A 23 6.65 -7.43 -12.20
CA SER A 23 5.35 -6.89 -12.60
C SER A 23 5.53 -5.67 -13.52
N PRO A 24 4.82 -5.58 -14.66
CA PRO A 24 4.94 -4.45 -15.58
C PRO A 24 4.36 -3.15 -14.97
N ALA A 25 4.84 -2.00 -15.43
CA ALA A 25 4.41 -0.68 -14.93
C ALA A 25 2.89 -0.41 -15.10
N ALA A 26 2.23 -1.12 -16.03
CA ALA A 26 0.78 -1.05 -16.24
C ALA A 26 -0.04 -1.52 -15.02
N VAL A 27 0.54 -2.35 -14.15
CA VAL A 27 -0.09 -2.86 -12.92
C VAL A 27 -0.44 -1.74 -11.94
N LEU A 28 0.24 -0.60 -12.02
CA LEU A 28 0.07 0.52 -11.09
C LEU A 28 -1.31 1.19 -11.20
N HIS A 29 -1.96 1.07 -12.36
CA HIS A 29 -3.30 1.62 -12.58
C HIS A 29 -4.42 0.57 -12.45
N ASP A 30 -4.07 -0.72 -12.29
CA ASP A 30 -5.02 -1.82 -12.20
C ASP A 30 -5.12 -2.34 -10.75
N ALA A 31 -6.24 -2.03 -10.09
CA ALA A 31 -6.49 -2.40 -8.69
C ALA A 31 -6.35 -3.91 -8.38
N PRO A 32 -6.91 -4.85 -9.17
CA PRO A 32 -6.76 -6.30 -8.91
C PRO A 32 -5.31 -6.80 -8.98
N GLN A 33 -4.53 -6.35 -9.97
CA GLN A 33 -3.13 -6.76 -10.09
C GLN A 33 -2.28 -6.18 -8.94
N LEU A 34 -2.56 -4.92 -8.56
CA LEU A 34 -1.90 -4.29 -7.41
C LEU A 34 -2.25 -4.98 -6.09
N THR A 35 -3.48 -5.46 -5.94
CA THR A 35 -3.94 -6.22 -4.76
C THR A 35 -3.11 -7.50 -4.56
N SER A 36 -2.85 -8.24 -5.64
CA SER A 36 -2.02 -9.47 -5.60
C SER A 36 -0.60 -9.19 -5.09
N ALA A 37 0.02 -8.10 -5.56
CA ALA A 37 1.35 -7.70 -5.12
C ALA A 37 1.39 -7.26 -3.65
N LEU A 38 0.37 -6.55 -3.17
CA LEU A 38 0.28 -6.03 -1.80
C LEU A 38 -0.09 -7.11 -0.77
N ARG A 39 -0.77 -8.17 -1.20
CA ARG A 39 -1.29 -9.23 -0.31
C ARG A 39 -0.19 -9.87 0.55
N SER A 40 0.97 -10.19 -0.02
CA SER A 40 2.07 -10.86 0.69
C SER A 40 2.65 -9.99 1.80
N VAL A 41 2.79 -8.69 1.55
CA VAL A 41 3.31 -7.72 2.52
C VAL A 41 2.32 -7.54 3.67
N ILE A 42 1.02 -7.42 3.36
CA ILE A 42 -0.02 -7.23 4.35
C ILE A 42 -0.21 -8.49 5.18
N ALA A 43 -0.21 -9.68 4.56
CA ALA A 43 -0.32 -10.96 5.25
C ALA A 43 0.77 -11.17 6.30
N SER A 44 1.97 -10.58 6.10
CA SER A 44 3.06 -10.66 7.09
C SER A 44 2.77 -9.90 8.40
N LYS A 45 1.80 -8.97 8.40
CA LYS A 45 1.45 -8.12 9.56
C LYS A 45 0.02 -8.34 10.04
N GLN A 46 -0.92 -8.55 9.13
CA GLN A 46 -2.31 -8.83 9.44
C GLN A 46 -2.81 -10.03 8.66
N TRP A 47 -2.86 -11.16 9.36
CA TRP A 47 -3.36 -12.42 8.85
C TRP A 47 -4.87 -12.52 9.05
N GLY A 48 -5.58 -13.01 8.05
CA GLY A 48 -7.03 -13.25 8.07
C GLY A 48 -7.87 -12.12 7.46
N ASN A 49 -7.32 -10.91 7.34
CA ASN A 49 -7.96 -9.78 6.67
C ASN A 49 -7.11 -9.23 5.51
N GLU A 50 -6.11 -9.98 5.04
CA GLU A 50 -5.17 -9.48 4.03
C GLU A 50 -5.86 -9.09 2.72
N GLU A 51 -6.87 -9.85 2.29
CA GLU A 51 -7.59 -9.58 1.04
C GLU A 51 -8.39 -8.28 1.11
N LEU A 52 -9.07 -8.04 2.23
CA LEU A 52 -9.87 -6.84 2.44
C LEU A 52 -8.98 -5.59 2.48
N PHE A 53 -7.88 -5.65 3.24
CA PHE A 53 -6.96 -4.52 3.33
C PHE A 53 -6.20 -4.30 2.02
N ALA A 54 -5.75 -5.36 1.35
CA ALA A 54 -5.06 -5.25 0.06
C ALA A 54 -5.96 -4.60 -0.99
N ALA A 55 -7.23 -5.01 -1.09
CA ALA A 55 -8.17 -4.42 -2.04
C ALA A 55 -8.42 -2.92 -1.75
N LYS A 56 -8.60 -2.55 -0.48
CA LYS A 56 -8.85 -1.14 -0.09
C LYS A 56 -7.61 -0.26 -0.26
N ILE A 57 -6.42 -0.77 0.04
CA ILE A 57 -5.18 -0.04 -0.17
C ILE A 57 -4.90 0.11 -1.67
N ALA A 58 -5.13 -0.94 -2.48
CA ALA A 58 -4.99 -0.86 -3.93
C ALA A 58 -5.93 0.19 -4.55
N GLU A 59 -7.19 0.22 -4.11
CA GLU A 59 -8.17 1.26 -4.50
C GLU A 59 -7.69 2.68 -4.14
N ALA A 60 -7.12 2.88 -2.95
CA ALA A 60 -6.56 4.18 -2.57
C ALA A 60 -5.33 4.56 -3.41
N CYS A 61 -4.46 3.59 -3.71
CA CYS A 61 -3.28 3.80 -4.54
C CYS A 61 -3.63 4.20 -5.97
N THR A 62 -4.63 3.57 -6.61
CA THR A 62 -5.04 3.93 -7.97
C THR A 62 -5.63 5.34 -8.04
N ILE A 63 -6.34 5.78 -7.00
CA ILE A 63 -6.86 7.15 -6.88
C ILE A 63 -5.73 8.18 -6.72
N ALA A 64 -4.68 7.84 -5.97
CA ALA A 64 -3.55 8.72 -5.70
C ALA A 64 -2.48 8.71 -6.80
N MET A 65 -2.53 7.76 -7.75
CA MET A 65 -1.51 7.57 -8.77
C MET A 65 -1.53 8.72 -9.79
N PRO A 66 -0.43 9.48 -9.93
CA PRO A 66 -0.28 10.46 -11.00
C PRO A 66 -0.03 9.78 -12.36
N ALA A 67 -0.14 10.55 -13.46
CA ALA A 67 0.16 10.04 -14.80
C ALA A 67 1.62 9.56 -14.95
N ASP A 68 2.53 10.18 -14.20
CA ASP A 68 3.94 9.75 -14.09
C ASP A 68 4.15 8.92 -12.82
N PRO A 69 4.34 7.59 -12.90
CA PRO A 69 4.47 6.73 -11.71
C PRO A 69 5.71 7.03 -10.85
N THR A 70 6.69 7.75 -11.38
CA THR A 70 7.92 8.15 -10.67
C THR A 70 7.68 9.27 -9.65
N LYS A 71 6.58 10.03 -9.76
CA LYS A 71 6.23 11.15 -8.88
C LYS A 71 5.23 10.74 -7.79
N PHE A 72 5.02 9.43 -7.59
CA PHE A 72 4.10 8.94 -6.58
C PHE A 72 4.58 9.33 -5.17
N ASN A 73 3.72 10.03 -4.43
CA ASN A 73 3.99 10.41 -3.05
C ASN A 73 3.17 9.51 -2.10
N PRO A 74 3.81 8.68 -1.24
CA PRO A 74 3.10 7.86 -0.27
C PRO A 74 2.29 8.67 0.75
N ASP A 75 2.67 9.92 1.02
CA ASP A 75 1.96 10.78 1.99
C ASP A 75 0.58 11.27 1.50
N ASN A 76 0.29 11.11 0.21
CA ASN A 76 -1.03 11.39 -0.35
C ASN A 76 -2.08 10.38 0.13
N ILE A 77 -1.65 9.21 0.61
CA ILE A 77 -2.52 8.18 1.18
C ILE A 77 -2.42 8.26 2.70
N ARG A 78 -3.53 8.63 3.35
CA ARG A 78 -3.61 8.75 4.80
C ARG A 78 -4.67 7.81 5.35
N VAL A 79 -4.42 7.32 6.57
CA VAL A 79 -5.34 6.42 7.28
C VAL A 79 -5.97 7.19 8.44
N ALA A 80 -7.30 7.30 8.43
CA ALA A 80 -8.08 7.84 9.54
C ALA A 80 -8.75 6.69 10.30
N LYS A 81 -8.40 6.51 11.58
CA LYS A 81 -8.99 5.45 12.42
C LYS A 81 -10.22 6.01 13.14
N ILE A 82 -11.40 5.50 12.78
CA ILE A 82 -12.67 5.82 13.44
C ILE A 82 -13.06 4.64 14.33
N LEU A 83 -13.25 4.90 15.62
CA LEU A 83 -13.66 3.88 16.58
C LEU A 83 -15.19 3.65 16.50
N GLY A 84 -15.64 2.42 16.72
CA GLY A 84 -17.07 2.06 16.77
C GLY A 84 -17.60 1.31 15.55
N SER A 85 -16.77 1.03 14.54
CA SER A 85 -17.13 0.22 13.37
C SER A 85 -16.40 -1.13 13.33
N SER A 86 -16.89 -2.06 12.52
CA SER A 86 -16.21 -3.32 12.19
C SER A 86 -15.13 -3.09 11.14
N VAL A 87 -14.10 -3.96 11.13
CA VAL A 87 -13.03 -3.96 10.12
C VAL A 87 -13.60 -4.11 8.70
N LEU A 88 -14.71 -4.84 8.56
CA LEU A 88 -15.42 -5.02 7.29
C LEU A 88 -16.03 -3.71 6.75
N GLY A 89 -16.27 -2.73 7.62
CA GLY A 89 -16.80 -1.42 7.26
C GLY A 89 -15.75 -0.42 6.77
N THR A 90 -14.52 -0.87 6.46
CA THR A 90 -13.45 0.00 5.98
C THR A 90 -13.73 0.47 4.54
N THR A 91 -13.73 1.78 4.33
CA THR A 91 -13.98 2.40 3.02
C THR A 91 -12.88 3.37 2.64
N VAL A 92 -12.70 3.56 1.33
CA VAL A 92 -11.78 4.56 0.77
C VAL A 92 -12.57 5.83 0.50
N VAL A 93 -12.05 6.97 0.95
CA VAL A 93 -12.66 8.28 0.74
C VAL A 93 -11.76 9.10 -0.19
N ARG A 94 -12.35 9.67 -1.24
CA ARG A 94 -11.66 10.60 -2.15
C ARG A 94 -11.61 11.98 -1.49
N GLY A 95 -10.60 12.20 -0.65
CA GLY A 95 -10.41 13.45 0.09
C GLY A 95 -9.78 13.21 1.45
N MET A 96 -9.90 14.19 2.34
CA MET A 96 -9.35 14.12 3.69
C MET A 96 -10.47 14.01 4.73
N CYS A 97 -10.41 12.97 5.55
CA CYS A 97 -11.29 12.80 6.71
C CYS A 97 -10.61 13.39 7.95
N LEU A 98 -11.24 14.42 8.55
CA LEU A 98 -10.77 15.01 9.81
C LEU A 98 -11.85 14.81 10.88
N PRO A 99 -11.56 14.13 12.00
CA PRO A 99 -12.47 14.12 13.13
C PRO A 99 -12.54 15.54 13.71
N ARG A 100 -13.69 16.18 13.57
CA ARG A 100 -13.98 17.50 14.14
C ARG A 100 -15.37 17.49 14.75
N SER A 101 -15.55 18.18 15.87
CA SER A 101 -16.88 18.48 16.41
C SER A 101 -17.71 19.26 15.41
N ALA A 102 -19.04 19.17 15.52
CA ALA A 102 -19.95 19.89 14.63
C ALA A 102 -19.62 21.39 14.60
N LEU A 103 -19.44 21.93 13.39
CA LEU A 103 -19.33 23.36 13.15
C LEU A 103 -20.76 23.91 12.99
N GLY A 104 -21.30 24.46 14.07
CA GLY A 104 -22.59 25.14 14.05
C GLY A 104 -22.71 26.07 15.24
N THR A 105 -23.29 27.25 15.01
CA THR A 105 -23.81 28.09 16.09
C THR A 105 -25.26 27.68 16.28
N ILE A 106 -25.58 27.03 17.42
CA ILE A 106 -26.98 26.88 17.82
C ILE A 106 -27.49 28.31 18.03
N LYS A 107 -28.54 28.67 17.29
CA LYS A 107 -29.23 29.95 17.47
C LYS A 107 -30.36 29.78 18.47
#